data_AF-A0A1H3PBX6-F1
#
_entry.id   AF-A0A1H3PBX6-F1
#
_cell.length_a   1.000
_cell.length_b   1.000
_cell.length_c   1.000
_cell.angle_alpha   90.00
_cell.angle_beta   90.00
_cell.angle_gamma   90.00
#
_symmetry.space_group_name_H-M   'P 1'
#
loop_
_entity.id
_entity.type
_entity.pdbx_description
1 polymer ?
#
loop_
_entity_poly.entity_id
_entity_poly.type
_entity_poly.pdbx_seq_one_letter_code
_entity_poly.pdbx_strand_id
1 'polypeptide(L)'
;MYARTKQSFACWEHLNAFPLDANAWLEVDNKLRQAGRQGMLLIDDCAQHMTAINRLVDALGERERPFLRVVLTVNAAQWRTRTKSRFFFSRGSLERVSHLTDGDISEVVNLVDREAEIRKLVESEFLNLGHRDKIKRLRDRCNSDMFVCLKNIFGSDRLDDILLKEFADLDQPSQDVYRHVSAIQAMGGRVHRQLIMRLLGLEAGGVQTLLGQMEEVVNEYDVDPQRGLYGWGARHDVIAQVIATYKYADQGELSDLLDRLIEGLNPTVYLELETARAISANEMGIARLTNASDRARLLQKLIAKVPGERTPRRRLVRLYLDEGDLEGADRAISVSRREIGQDDIVDRYRAILAMERAEQPSGLLDEDRYAMLLEAERLARACVSRKPNDRFNYRVLGQVGELIAQRTGATNVLDDAIEAMRSAEAYVALRT
;
A
#
# COMPACT_ATOMS: atom_id res chain seq x y z
N MET A 1 -8.95 33.56 -2.60
CA MET A 1 -8.52 34.98 -2.44
C MET A 1 -8.39 35.74 -3.75
N TYR A 2 -7.80 35.16 -4.81
CA TYR A 2 -7.64 35.82 -6.11
C TYR A 2 -8.91 36.49 -6.67
N ALA A 3 -10.07 35.80 -6.59
CA ALA A 3 -11.35 36.38 -6.99
C ALA A 3 -11.78 37.60 -6.13
N ARG A 4 -11.41 37.64 -4.84
CA ARG A 4 -11.74 38.74 -3.92
C ARG A 4 -10.84 39.96 -4.12
N THR A 5 -9.60 39.75 -4.54
CA THR A 5 -8.71 40.84 -4.97
C THR A 5 -9.32 41.59 -6.17
N LYS A 6 -9.95 40.87 -7.10
CA LYS A 6 -10.72 41.47 -8.21
C LYS A 6 -11.99 42.21 -7.76
N GLN A 7 -12.45 41.99 -6.53
CA GLN A 7 -13.60 42.66 -5.90
C GLN A 7 -13.17 43.74 -4.90
N SER A 8 -11.97 44.30 -5.06
CA SER A 8 -11.43 45.40 -4.23
C SER A 8 -11.14 45.08 -2.76
N PHE A 9 -11.08 43.80 -2.37
CA PHE A 9 -10.54 43.44 -1.05
C PHE A 9 -9.04 43.70 -1.00
N ALA A 10 -8.54 44.13 0.15
CA ALA A 10 -7.10 44.08 0.42
C ALA A 10 -6.74 42.65 0.87
N CYS A 11 -5.69 42.06 0.31
CA CYS A 11 -5.32 40.68 0.61
C CYS A 11 -3.85 40.63 1.02
N TRP A 12 -3.56 39.90 2.09
CA TRP A 12 -2.21 39.65 2.58
C TRP A 12 -2.03 38.18 2.90
N GLU A 13 -0.77 37.76 2.87
CA GLU A 13 -0.32 36.45 3.30
C GLU A 13 0.72 36.64 4.40
N HIS A 14 0.54 35.95 5.52
CA HIS A 14 1.52 35.93 6.58
C HIS A 14 2.68 35.03 6.20
N LEU A 15 3.89 35.55 6.34
CA LEU A 15 5.12 34.78 6.16
C LEU A 15 5.48 34.12 7.50
N ASN A 16 5.38 32.79 7.57
CA ASN A 16 5.63 32.00 8.79
C ASN A 16 7.04 32.16 9.38
N ALA A 17 7.99 32.68 8.59
CA ALA A 17 9.33 33.03 9.09
C ALA A 17 9.33 34.18 10.11
N PHE A 18 8.21 34.91 10.26
CA PHE A 18 8.08 36.04 11.17
C PHE A 18 7.01 35.76 12.22
N PRO A 19 7.13 36.31 13.44
CA PRO A 19 6.07 36.19 14.43
C PRO A 19 4.80 36.89 13.97
N LEU A 20 3.64 36.26 14.24
CA LEU A 20 2.34 36.88 14.01
C LEU A 20 2.01 37.88 15.14
N ASP A 21 2.04 39.17 14.83
CA ASP A 21 1.62 40.23 15.75
C ASP A 21 0.12 40.51 15.63
N ALA A 22 -0.66 39.95 16.57
CA ALA A 22 -2.11 40.15 16.62
C ALA A 22 -2.51 41.63 16.76
N ASN A 23 -1.74 42.44 17.51
CA ASN A 23 -2.10 43.84 17.75
C ASN A 23 -1.91 44.68 16.49
N ALA A 24 -0.82 44.46 15.75
CA ALA A 24 -0.59 45.11 14.47
C ALA A 24 -1.72 44.81 13.47
N TRP A 25 -2.22 43.58 13.42
CA TRP A 25 -3.35 43.22 12.56
C TRP A 25 -4.68 43.83 12.99
N LEU A 26 -4.88 44.06 14.30
CA LEU A 26 -6.05 44.80 14.79
C LEU A 26 -5.99 46.28 14.39
N GLU A 27 -4.81 46.88 14.31
CA GLU A 27 -4.65 48.22 13.73
C GLU A 27 -5.01 48.24 12.24
N VAL A 28 -4.65 47.18 11.50
CA VAL A 28 -5.06 47.03 10.10
C VAL A 28 -6.59 46.95 9.97
N ASP A 29 -7.28 46.19 10.84
CA ASP A 29 -8.76 46.18 10.86
C ASP A 29 -9.35 47.58 11.10
N ASN A 30 -8.76 48.38 12.00
CA ASN A 30 -9.20 49.75 12.26
C ASN A 30 -8.97 50.66 11.03
N LYS A 31 -7.83 50.56 10.36
CA LYS A 31 -7.53 51.32 9.14
C LYS A 31 -8.49 50.94 8.00
N LEU A 32 -8.78 49.64 7.85
CA LEU A 32 -9.75 49.12 6.88
C LEU A 32 -11.15 49.66 7.15
N ARG A 33 -11.56 49.71 8.42
CA ARG A 33 -12.83 50.31 8.85
C ARG A 33 -12.91 51.80 8.50
N GLN A 34 -11.86 52.57 8.80
CA GLN A 34 -11.81 54.01 8.46
C GLN A 34 -11.88 54.24 6.95
N ALA A 35 -11.28 53.36 6.16
CA ALA A 35 -11.31 53.41 4.70
C ALA A 35 -12.58 52.80 4.07
N GLY A 36 -13.50 52.24 4.88
CA GLY A 36 -14.69 51.54 4.38
C GLY A 36 -14.38 50.30 3.52
N ARG A 37 -13.17 49.74 3.62
CA ARG A 37 -12.67 48.68 2.73
C ARG A 37 -12.49 47.37 3.49
N GLN A 38 -12.82 46.24 2.87
CA GLN A 38 -12.64 44.92 3.48
C GLN A 38 -11.25 44.34 3.18
N GLY A 39 -10.74 43.52 4.10
CA GLY A 39 -9.44 42.86 4.00
C GLY A 39 -9.51 41.36 4.30
N MET A 40 -8.54 40.60 3.77
CA MET A 40 -8.31 39.19 4.09
C MET A 40 -6.84 38.94 4.41
N LEU A 41 -6.57 38.18 5.47
CA LEU A 41 -5.25 37.70 5.84
C LEU A 41 -5.22 36.17 5.72
N LEU A 42 -4.36 35.64 4.85
CA LEU A 42 -4.01 34.22 4.84
C LEU A 42 -2.94 33.96 5.89
N ILE A 43 -3.12 32.91 6.68
CA ILE A 43 -2.08 32.36 7.54
C ILE A 43 -2.00 30.87 7.21
N ASP A 44 -0.96 30.52 6.45
CA ASP A 44 -0.71 29.14 6.05
C ASP A 44 -0.03 28.38 7.20
N ASP A 45 -0.32 27.08 7.36
CA ASP A 45 0.17 26.24 8.47
C ASP A 45 0.06 26.94 9.85
N CYS A 46 -1.18 27.28 10.20
CA CYS A 46 -1.46 28.20 11.28
C CYS A 46 -1.16 27.63 12.68
N ALA A 47 -0.85 26.32 12.78
CA ALA A 47 -0.56 25.61 14.02
C ALA A 47 0.56 26.26 14.83
N GLN A 48 1.57 26.81 14.16
CA GLN A 48 2.74 27.44 14.78
C GLN A 48 2.40 28.77 15.47
N HIS A 49 1.32 29.43 15.06
CA HIS A 49 0.93 30.76 15.53
C HIS A 49 -0.37 30.76 16.32
N MET A 50 -0.88 29.59 16.75
CA MET A 50 -2.23 29.50 17.32
C MET A 50 -2.51 30.42 18.51
N THR A 51 -1.53 30.68 19.36
CA THR A 51 -1.72 31.61 20.48
C THR A 51 -2.00 33.03 20.00
N ALA A 52 -1.25 33.52 19.01
CA ALA A 52 -1.45 34.84 18.43
C ALA A 52 -2.74 34.91 17.60
N ILE A 53 -3.04 33.85 16.85
CA ILE A 53 -4.27 33.75 16.07
C ILE A 53 -5.49 33.75 16.98
N ASN A 54 -5.49 32.99 18.08
CA ASN A 54 -6.59 32.99 19.05
C ASN A 54 -6.86 34.41 19.55
N ARG A 55 -5.81 35.16 19.94
CA ARG A 55 -5.96 36.57 20.37
C ARG A 55 -6.56 37.45 19.28
N LEU A 56 -6.08 37.32 18.04
CA LEU A 56 -6.60 38.08 16.90
C LEU A 56 -8.07 37.75 16.64
N VAL A 57 -8.42 36.46 16.63
CA VAL A 57 -9.77 35.96 16.35
C VAL A 57 -10.73 36.31 17.49
N ASP A 58 -10.30 36.28 18.75
CA ASP A 58 -11.09 36.74 19.89
C ASP A 58 -11.45 38.23 19.73
N ALA A 59 -10.45 39.07 19.48
CA ALA A 59 -10.65 40.51 19.32
C ALA A 59 -11.47 40.89 18.07
N LEU A 60 -11.33 40.15 16.96
CA LEU A 60 -12.17 40.34 15.77
C LEU A 60 -13.59 39.81 15.98
N GLY A 61 -13.73 38.70 16.72
CA GLY A 61 -15.00 38.02 16.98
C GLY A 61 -15.92 38.79 17.92
N GLU A 62 -15.38 39.59 18.84
CA GLU A 62 -16.15 40.49 19.70
C GLU A 62 -16.82 41.64 18.94
N ARG A 63 -16.30 42.02 17.77
CA ARG A 63 -16.84 43.10 16.95
C ARG A 63 -18.04 42.61 16.14
N GLU A 64 -19.14 43.35 16.10
CA GLU A 64 -20.34 42.96 15.33
C GLU A 64 -20.05 42.70 13.84
N ARG A 65 -19.20 43.54 13.23
CA ARG A 65 -18.73 43.37 11.86
C ARG A 65 -17.24 43.69 11.74
N PRO A 66 -16.36 42.68 11.69
CA PRO A 66 -14.95 42.89 11.40
C PRO A 66 -14.75 43.27 9.93
N PHE A 67 -13.77 44.13 9.65
CA PHE A 67 -13.37 44.54 8.30
C PHE A 67 -12.19 43.71 7.78
N LEU A 68 -11.42 43.10 8.67
CA LEU A 68 -10.43 42.07 8.40
C LEU A 68 -11.04 40.68 8.61
N ARG A 69 -10.87 39.81 7.62
CA ARG A 69 -11.18 38.37 7.72
C ARG A 69 -9.90 37.57 7.72
N VAL A 70 -9.86 36.49 8.47
CA VAL A 70 -8.71 35.59 8.52
C VAL A 70 -9.07 34.30 7.78
N VAL A 71 -8.16 33.83 6.94
CA VAL A 71 -8.21 32.53 6.27
C VAL A 71 -7.03 31.73 6.80
N LEU A 72 -7.30 30.54 7.33
CA LEU A 72 -6.29 29.69 7.94
C LEU A 72 -6.23 28.37 7.19
N THR A 73 -5.03 27.83 7.03
CA THR A 73 -4.83 26.42 6.70
C THR A 73 -4.13 25.75 7.88
N VAL A 74 -4.41 24.46 8.09
CA VAL A 74 -3.84 23.69 9.19
C VAL A 74 -4.06 22.21 8.93
N ASN A 75 -3.12 21.37 9.36
CA ASN A 75 -3.32 19.92 9.36
C ASN A 75 -4.43 19.54 10.38
N ALA A 76 -5.32 18.60 10.04
CA ALA A 76 -6.44 18.20 10.89
C ALA A 76 -6.00 17.70 12.29
N ALA A 77 -4.92 16.92 12.37
CA ALA A 77 -4.39 16.39 13.63
C ALA A 77 -3.89 17.51 14.55
N GLN A 78 -3.13 18.45 13.97
CA GLN A 78 -2.65 19.64 14.68
C GLN A 78 -3.79 20.57 15.07
N TRP A 79 -4.80 20.73 14.22
CA TRP A 79 -5.98 21.49 14.57
C TRP A 79 -6.61 20.87 15.81
N ARG A 80 -6.94 19.58 15.82
CA ARG A 80 -7.68 18.92 16.90
C ARG A 80 -7.02 19.05 18.28
N THR A 81 -5.70 18.90 18.35
CA THR A 81 -4.94 18.90 19.63
C THR A 81 -4.78 20.28 20.27
N ARG A 82 -4.94 21.38 19.51
CA ARG A 82 -4.68 22.74 20.01
C ARG A 82 -5.91 23.39 20.64
N THR A 83 -5.72 24.26 21.63
CA THR A 83 -6.80 25.10 22.16
C THR A 83 -7.17 26.19 21.15
N LYS A 84 -8.48 26.42 20.96
CA LYS A 84 -9.02 27.32 19.94
C LYS A 84 -9.97 28.33 20.56
N SER A 85 -10.00 29.55 20.03
CA SER A 85 -11.06 30.52 20.29
C SER A 85 -12.44 29.95 19.90
N ARG A 86 -13.47 30.28 20.69
CA ARG A 86 -14.87 29.94 20.37
C ARG A 86 -15.34 30.57 19.05
N PHE A 87 -14.74 31.70 18.64
CA PHE A 87 -15.18 32.46 17.47
C PHE A 87 -14.84 31.80 16.15
N PHE A 88 -13.90 30.84 16.13
CA PHE A 88 -13.72 29.98 14.97
C PHE A 88 -14.98 29.20 14.60
N PHE A 89 -15.74 28.77 15.61
CA PHE A 89 -16.92 27.94 15.40
C PHE A 89 -18.22 28.75 15.34
N SER A 90 -18.32 29.83 16.13
CA SER A 90 -19.53 30.64 16.15
C SER A 90 -19.62 31.65 15.00
N ARG A 91 -18.50 32.01 14.39
CA ARG A 91 -18.43 33.03 13.32
C ARG A 91 -17.57 32.64 12.11
N GLY A 92 -16.95 31.47 12.15
CA GLY A 92 -16.16 30.93 11.05
C GLY A 92 -16.86 29.76 10.35
N SER A 93 -16.24 29.31 9.27
CA SER A 93 -16.55 28.04 8.59
C SER A 93 -15.28 27.21 8.52
N LEU A 94 -15.42 25.90 8.68
CA LEU A 94 -14.34 24.93 8.53
C LEU A 94 -14.64 24.07 7.32
N GLU A 95 -13.75 24.09 6.34
CA GLU A 95 -13.81 23.27 5.15
C GLU A 95 -12.66 22.26 5.18
N ARG A 96 -12.96 20.98 4.95
CA ARG A 96 -11.96 19.92 4.88
C ARG A 96 -11.64 19.62 3.42
N VAL A 97 -10.36 19.55 3.08
CA VAL A 97 -9.86 19.35 1.71
C VAL A 97 -9.06 18.06 1.65
N SER A 98 -9.73 16.91 1.71
CA SER A 98 -9.11 15.58 1.64
C SER A 98 -9.49 14.81 0.38
N HIS A 99 -10.73 15.01 -0.11
CA HIS A 99 -11.23 14.41 -1.34
C HIS A 99 -11.61 15.47 -2.36
N LEU A 100 -11.34 15.18 -3.62
CA LEU A 100 -11.78 15.98 -4.75
C LEU A 100 -13.26 15.70 -5.02
N THR A 101 -14.07 16.74 -5.19
CA THR A 101 -15.44 16.58 -5.68
C THR A 101 -15.44 16.20 -7.16
N ASP A 102 -16.57 15.72 -7.67
CA ASP A 102 -16.72 15.43 -9.10
C ASP A 102 -16.49 16.66 -9.99
N GLY A 103 -16.83 17.85 -9.47
CA GLY A 103 -16.52 19.13 -10.11
C GLY A 103 -15.02 19.36 -10.16
N ASP A 104 -14.32 19.21 -9.03
CA ASP A 104 -12.88 19.42 -8.95
C ASP A 104 -12.12 18.46 -9.87
N ILE A 105 -12.50 17.18 -9.93
CA ILE A 105 -11.89 16.19 -10.83
C ILE A 105 -12.02 16.66 -12.28
N SER A 106 -13.22 17.11 -12.67
CA SER A 106 -13.48 17.59 -14.02
C SER A 106 -12.67 18.84 -14.34
N GLU A 107 -12.55 19.77 -13.39
CA GLU A 107 -11.76 20.99 -13.54
C GLU A 107 -10.25 20.69 -13.62
N VAL A 108 -9.73 19.78 -12.80
CA VAL A 108 -8.32 19.35 -12.84
C VAL A 108 -8.00 18.70 -14.19
N VAL A 109 -8.86 17.81 -14.69
CA VAL A 109 -8.66 17.20 -16.02
C VAL A 109 -8.72 18.26 -17.12
N ASN A 110 -9.67 19.19 -17.06
CA ASN A 110 -9.75 20.31 -18.00
C ASN A 110 -8.49 21.19 -17.96
N LEU A 111 -7.95 21.43 -16.77
CA LEU A 111 -6.73 22.20 -16.57
C LEU A 111 -5.53 21.51 -17.22
N VAL A 112 -5.38 20.20 -17.02
CA VAL A 112 -4.34 19.37 -17.66
C VAL A 112 -4.47 19.35 -19.19
N ASP A 113 -5.70 19.31 -19.71
CA ASP A 113 -5.94 19.24 -21.14
C ASP A 113 -5.76 20.60 -21.85
N ARG A 114 -6.03 21.73 -21.16
CA ARG A 114 -6.02 23.08 -21.75
C ARG A 114 -4.73 23.85 -21.55
N GLU A 115 -4.09 23.71 -20.38
CA GLU A 115 -2.92 24.53 -20.03
C GLU A 115 -1.62 23.80 -20.38
N ALA A 116 -0.93 24.30 -21.42
CA ALA A 116 0.28 23.67 -21.95
C ALA A 116 1.40 23.56 -20.91
N GLU A 117 1.56 24.53 -20.02
CA GLU A 117 2.58 24.49 -18.96
C GLU A 117 2.30 23.40 -17.93
N ILE A 118 1.03 23.17 -17.58
CA ILE A 118 0.65 22.11 -16.66
C ILE A 118 0.81 20.76 -17.33
N ARG A 119 0.42 20.64 -18.60
CA ARG A 119 0.57 19.41 -19.39
C ARG A 119 2.01 18.88 -19.43
N LYS A 120 3.02 19.78 -19.42
CA LYS A 120 4.45 19.40 -19.38
C LYS A 120 4.86 18.68 -18.09
N LEU A 121 4.09 18.84 -17.01
CA LEU A 121 4.37 18.24 -15.70
C LEU A 121 3.68 16.88 -15.50
N VAL A 122 2.80 16.47 -16.43
CA VAL A 122 1.94 15.29 -16.29
C VAL A 122 2.63 14.06 -16.90
N GLU A 123 2.45 12.90 -16.26
CA GLU A 123 3.00 11.66 -16.79
C GLU A 123 2.39 11.26 -18.13
N SER A 124 3.23 10.66 -18.98
CA SER A 124 2.81 10.19 -20.30
C SER A 124 1.69 9.14 -20.22
N GLU A 125 1.73 8.26 -19.22
CA GLU A 125 0.68 7.24 -19.02
C GLU A 125 -0.69 7.90 -18.80
N PHE A 126 -0.76 8.93 -17.95
CA PHE A 126 -2.00 9.66 -17.68
C PHE A 126 -2.45 10.48 -18.90
N LEU A 127 -1.52 11.10 -19.62
CA LEU A 127 -1.81 11.88 -20.82
C LEU A 127 -2.39 11.04 -21.97
N ASN A 128 -2.00 9.77 -22.08
CA ASN A 128 -2.46 8.85 -23.12
C ASN A 128 -3.90 8.35 -22.91
N LEU A 129 -4.50 8.60 -21.74
CA LEU A 129 -5.89 8.23 -21.46
C LEU A 129 -6.87 9.19 -22.15
N GLY A 130 -8.02 8.66 -22.57
CA GLY A 130 -9.14 9.49 -22.99
C GLY A 130 -9.69 10.31 -21.82
N HIS A 131 -10.33 11.45 -22.10
CA HIS A 131 -10.87 12.35 -21.07
C HIS A 131 -11.80 11.64 -20.07
N ARG A 132 -12.69 10.76 -20.56
CA ARG A 132 -13.57 9.94 -19.70
C ARG A 132 -12.80 8.96 -18.84
N ASP A 133 -11.74 8.36 -19.37
CA ASP A 133 -10.90 7.40 -18.64
C ASP A 133 -10.05 8.09 -17.57
N LYS A 134 -9.59 9.33 -17.82
CA LYS A 134 -8.93 10.16 -16.79
C LYS A 134 -9.86 10.40 -15.61
N ILE A 135 -11.09 10.88 -15.87
CA ILE A 135 -12.09 11.12 -14.80
C ILE A 135 -12.37 9.83 -14.05
N LYS A 136 -12.63 8.73 -14.78
CA LYS A 136 -12.90 7.42 -14.18
C LYS A 136 -11.73 6.91 -13.32
N ARG A 137 -10.49 7.10 -13.78
CA ARG A 137 -9.27 6.71 -13.03
C ARG A 137 -9.14 7.51 -11.73
N LEU A 138 -9.34 8.83 -11.77
CA LEU A 138 -9.25 9.68 -10.58
C LEU A 138 -10.39 9.39 -9.58
N ARG A 139 -11.61 9.15 -10.07
CA ARG A 139 -12.74 8.80 -9.20
C ARG A 139 -12.62 7.40 -8.62
N ASP A 140 -12.52 6.38 -9.48
CA ASP A 140 -12.71 4.98 -9.07
C ASP A 140 -11.42 4.36 -8.53
N ARG A 141 -10.27 4.63 -9.17
CA ARG A 141 -9.00 4.01 -8.75
C ARG A 141 -8.28 4.79 -7.67
N CYS A 142 -8.39 6.11 -7.67
CA CYS A 142 -7.78 6.96 -6.64
C CYS A 142 -8.75 7.27 -5.50
N ASN A 143 -10.00 6.77 -5.55
CA ASN A 143 -11.07 7.05 -4.60
C ASN A 143 -11.28 8.56 -4.33
N SER A 144 -11.02 9.38 -5.36
CA SER A 144 -10.99 10.84 -5.26
C SER A 144 -10.07 11.41 -4.17
N ASP A 145 -9.15 10.62 -3.61
CA ASP A 145 -8.17 11.10 -2.63
C ASP A 145 -7.24 12.10 -3.32
N MET A 146 -7.15 13.30 -2.75
CA MET A 146 -6.43 14.41 -3.39
C MET A 146 -4.95 14.07 -3.62
N PHE A 147 -4.27 13.48 -2.63
CA PHE A 147 -2.87 13.11 -2.76
C PHE A 147 -2.67 12.07 -3.85
N VAL A 148 -3.48 11.01 -3.85
CA VAL A 148 -3.36 9.92 -4.82
C VAL A 148 -3.68 10.40 -6.23
N CYS A 149 -4.67 11.27 -6.39
CA CYS A 149 -4.99 11.92 -7.66
C CYS A 149 -3.78 12.72 -8.18
N LEU A 150 -3.18 13.57 -7.34
CA LEU A 150 -2.01 14.36 -7.73
C LEU A 150 -0.81 13.48 -8.08
N LYS A 151 -0.53 12.44 -7.29
CA LYS A 151 0.54 11.48 -7.59
C LYS A 151 0.30 10.76 -8.91
N ASN A 152 -0.95 10.41 -9.21
CA ASN A 152 -1.28 9.74 -10.47
C ASN A 152 -1.23 10.67 -11.70
N ILE A 153 -1.45 11.97 -11.52
CA ILE A 153 -1.34 12.96 -12.59
C ILE A 153 0.13 13.30 -12.86
N PHE A 154 0.89 13.64 -11.82
CA PHE A 154 2.22 14.24 -11.96
C PHE A 154 3.38 13.24 -11.84
N GLY A 155 3.16 12.05 -11.26
CA GLY A 155 4.20 11.01 -11.17
C GLY A 155 5.42 11.35 -10.33
N SER A 156 5.40 12.48 -9.64
CA SER A 156 6.58 13.00 -8.97
C SER A 156 6.74 12.37 -7.60
N ASP A 157 7.84 11.64 -7.38
CA ASP A 157 8.22 11.11 -6.07
C ASP A 157 8.40 12.21 -5.00
N ARG A 158 8.67 13.46 -5.42
CA ARG A 158 8.69 14.61 -4.48
C ARG A 158 7.37 14.86 -3.77
N LEU A 159 6.26 14.32 -4.29
CA LEU A 159 4.98 14.39 -3.59
C LEU A 159 5.00 13.53 -2.32
N ASP A 160 5.84 12.49 -2.26
CA ASP A 160 5.95 11.64 -1.07
C ASP A 160 6.46 12.43 0.15
N ASP A 161 7.23 13.51 -0.06
CA ASP A 161 7.64 14.43 1.00
C ASP A 161 6.45 15.00 1.78
N ILE A 162 5.28 15.16 1.14
CA ILE A 162 4.05 15.62 1.79
C ILE A 162 3.60 14.59 2.84
N LEU A 163 3.57 13.31 2.48
CA LEU A 163 3.21 12.23 3.40
C LEU A 163 4.24 12.05 4.50
N LEU A 164 5.53 12.22 4.18
CA LEU A 164 6.61 12.09 5.16
C LEU A 164 6.60 13.24 6.17
N LYS A 165 6.23 14.46 5.76
CA LYS A 165 5.99 15.60 6.65
C LYS A 165 4.75 15.37 7.51
N GLU A 166 3.62 14.96 6.91
CA GLU A 166 2.41 14.60 7.66
C GLU A 166 2.70 13.54 8.73
N PHE A 167 3.49 12.52 8.39
CA PHE A 167 3.94 11.51 9.33
C PHE A 167 4.78 12.11 10.46
N ALA A 168 5.73 13.00 10.15
CA ALA A 168 6.63 13.61 11.14
C ALA A 168 5.90 14.53 12.13
N ASP A 169 4.76 15.10 11.73
CA ASP A 169 3.93 15.97 12.57
C ASP A 169 3.09 15.21 13.62
N LEU A 170 2.98 13.89 13.49
CA LEU A 170 2.30 13.03 14.46
C LEU A 170 3.19 12.82 15.71
N ASP A 171 2.56 12.58 16.86
CA ASP A 171 3.27 12.12 18.04
C ASP A 171 3.73 10.65 17.90
N GLN A 172 4.75 10.27 18.68
CA GLN A 172 5.41 8.97 18.56
C GLN A 172 4.44 7.77 18.59
N PRO A 173 3.44 7.69 19.50
CA PRO A 173 2.46 6.60 19.48
C PRO A 173 1.67 6.51 18.17
N SER A 174 1.24 7.65 17.62
CA SER A 174 0.52 7.71 16.35
C SER A 174 1.41 7.36 15.16
N GLN A 175 2.68 7.79 15.17
CA GLN A 175 3.67 7.37 14.17
C GLN A 175 3.85 5.85 14.15
N ASP A 176 3.94 5.23 15.34
CA ASP A 176 4.10 3.79 15.47
C ASP A 176 2.87 3.03 14.96
N VAL A 177 1.64 3.47 15.28
CA VAL A 177 0.45 2.86 14.68
C VAL A 177 0.45 3.03 13.16
N TYR A 178 0.71 4.25 12.67
CA TYR A 178 0.58 4.54 11.25
C TYR A 178 1.56 3.74 10.40
N ARG A 179 2.82 3.60 10.84
CA ARG A 179 3.81 2.81 10.10
C ARG A 179 3.47 1.31 10.10
N HIS A 180 2.95 0.76 11.20
CA HIS A 180 2.59 -0.67 11.26
C HIS A 180 1.34 -0.98 10.44
N VAL A 181 0.31 -0.13 10.52
CA VAL A 181 -0.90 -0.24 9.68
C VAL A 181 -0.52 -0.16 8.20
N SER A 182 0.28 0.84 7.83
CA SER A 182 0.73 1.02 6.46
C SER A 182 1.54 -0.16 5.94
N ALA A 183 2.43 -0.74 6.75
CA ALA A 183 3.21 -1.90 6.36
C ALA A 183 2.34 -3.13 6.07
N ILE A 184 1.40 -3.46 6.96
CA ILE A 184 0.53 -4.63 6.79
C ILE A 184 -0.40 -4.43 5.58
N GLN A 185 -0.96 -3.22 5.41
CA GLN A 185 -1.79 -2.90 4.26
C GLN A 185 -1.01 -2.93 2.95
N ALA A 186 0.22 -2.41 2.91
CA ALA A 186 1.10 -2.48 1.74
C ALA A 186 1.47 -3.92 1.37
N MET A 187 1.56 -4.83 2.35
CA MET A 187 1.71 -6.27 2.11
C MET A 187 0.42 -6.92 1.56
N GLY A 188 -0.67 -6.18 1.41
CA GLY A 188 -1.97 -6.65 0.92
C GLY A 188 -2.83 -7.31 2.01
N GLY A 189 -2.45 -7.16 3.28
CA GLY A 189 -3.22 -7.65 4.41
C GLY A 189 -4.30 -6.66 4.84
N ARG A 190 -5.46 -7.17 5.25
CA ARG A 190 -6.44 -6.35 5.98
C ARG A 190 -5.99 -6.26 7.43
N VAL A 191 -5.75 -5.05 7.92
CA VAL A 191 -5.11 -4.88 9.24
C VAL A 191 -6.11 -5.10 10.35
N HIS A 192 -5.97 -6.19 11.10
CA HIS A 192 -6.76 -6.41 12.30
C HIS A 192 -6.32 -5.45 13.41
N ARG A 193 -7.26 -4.68 13.98
CA ARG A 193 -7.00 -3.76 15.09
C ARG A 193 -6.25 -4.44 16.24
N GLN A 194 -6.75 -5.61 16.68
CA GLN A 194 -6.18 -6.28 17.85
C GLN A 194 -4.74 -6.75 17.61
N LEU A 195 -4.37 -7.05 16.35
CA LEU A 195 -3.01 -7.40 16.00
C LEU A 195 -2.07 -6.20 16.24
N ILE A 196 -2.43 -5.01 15.76
CA ILE A 196 -1.64 -3.80 16.00
C ILE A 196 -1.52 -3.50 17.49
N MET A 197 -2.63 -3.60 18.24
CA MET A 197 -2.62 -3.39 19.69
C MET A 197 -1.68 -4.36 20.39
N ARG A 198 -1.63 -5.64 19.99
CA ARG A 198 -0.69 -6.62 20.55
C ARG A 198 0.77 -6.30 20.21
N LEU A 199 1.04 -5.87 18.97
CA LEU A 199 2.40 -5.56 18.51
C LEU A 199 3.00 -4.33 19.19
N LEU A 200 2.15 -3.35 19.50
CA LEU A 200 2.56 -2.08 20.10
C LEU A 200 2.29 -2.00 21.61
N GLY A 201 1.66 -3.02 22.20
CA GLY A 201 1.31 -3.03 23.62
C GLY A 201 0.29 -1.97 24.01
N LEU A 202 -0.66 -1.65 23.12
CA LEU A 202 -1.64 -0.59 23.35
C LEU A 202 -2.76 -1.05 24.30
N GLU A 203 -3.07 -0.22 25.29
CA GLU A 203 -4.20 -0.43 26.20
C GLU A 203 -5.53 -0.04 25.54
N ALA A 204 -6.58 -0.84 25.77
CA ALA A 204 -7.89 -0.62 25.15
C ALA A 204 -8.52 0.74 25.49
N GLY A 205 -8.25 1.29 26.69
CA GLY A 205 -8.82 2.56 27.14
C GLY A 205 -8.35 3.78 26.36
N GLY A 206 -7.17 3.74 25.75
CA GLY A 206 -6.58 4.86 25.00
C GLY A 206 -6.88 4.86 23.50
N VAL A 207 -7.46 3.79 22.97
CA VAL A 207 -7.59 3.59 21.51
C VAL A 207 -8.43 4.69 20.83
N GLN A 208 -9.55 5.10 21.43
CA GLN A 208 -10.39 6.14 20.82
C GLN A 208 -9.69 7.50 20.76
N THR A 209 -8.92 7.84 21.80
CA THR A 209 -8.14 9.08 21.81
C THR A 209 -7.06 9.03 20.74
N LEU A 210 -6.35 7.91 20.64
CA LEU A 210 -5.30 7.69 19.65
C LEU A 210 -5.85 7.76 18.21
N LEU A 211 -6.93 7.05 17.92
CA LEU A 211 -7.61 7.12 16.61
C LEU A 211 -8.13 8.53 16.31
N GLY A 212 -8.58 9.26 17.33
CA GLY A 212 -8.97 10.65 17.19
C GLY A 212 -7.82 11.58 16.81
N GLN A 213 -6.59 11.31 17.27
CA GLN A 213 -5.38 12.06 16.87
C GLN A 213 -4.92 11.71 15.45
N MET A 214 -5.23 10.49 15.01
CA MET A 214 -4.89 9.95 13.69
C MET A 214 -6.02 10.09 12.67
N GLU A 215 -7.07 10.86 13.00
CA GLU A 215 -8.18 11.12 12.10
C GLU A 215 -7.66 11.63 10.76
N GLU A 216 -8.19 11.09 9.67
CA GLU A 216 -7.75 11.34 8.30
C GLU A 216 -6.41 10.71 7.92
N VAL A 217 -5.65 10.09 8.83
CA VAL A 217 -4.42 9.35 8.48
C VAL A 217 -4.67 7.84 8.51
N VAL A 218 -5.24 7.37 9.62
CA VAL A 218 -5.68 5.98 9.81
C VAL A 218 -7.14 5.98 10.25
N ASN A 219 -7.95 5.20 9.54
CA ASN A 219 -9.36 5.05 9.82
C ASN A 219 -9.66 3.65 10.34
N GLU A 220 -10.58 3.57 11.30
CA GLU A 220 -11.18 2.31 11.75
C GLU A 220 -12.39 1.96 10.87
N TYR A 221 -12.53 0.69 10.54
CA TYR A 221 -13.66 0.16 9.78
C TYR A 221 -14.20 -1.13 10.39
N ASP A 222 -15.48 -1.36 10.18
CA ASP A 222 -16.18 -2.54 10.67
C ASP A 222 -15.85 -3.77 9.84
N VAL A 223 -15.49 -4.87 10.51
CA VAL A 223 -15.35 -6.19 9.89
C VAL A 223 -16.49 -7.08 10.33
N ASP A 224 -16.66 -7.23 11.64
CA ASP A 224 -17.80 -7.88 12.28
C ASP A 224 -17.99 -7.28 13.68
N PRO A 225 -18.78 -6.18 13.80
CA PRO A 225 -18.99 -5.50 15.06
C PRO A 225 -19.64 -6.37 16.14
N GLN A 226 -20.46 -7.36 15.75
CA GLN A 226 -21.12 -8.27 16.70
C GLN A 226 -20.10 -9.15 17.42
N ARG A 227 -19.00 -9.49 16.73
CA ARG A 227 -17.86 -10.23 17.29
C ARG A 227 -16.74 -9.32 17.78
N GLY A 228 -16.94 -8.00 17.75
CA GLY A 228 -15.94 -7.01 18.13
C GLY A 228 -14.71 -6.99 17.20
N LEU A 229 -14.88 -7.40 15.94
CA LEU A 229 -13.82 -7.40 14.94
C LEU A 229 -13.82 -6.08 14.16
N TYR A 230 -12.75 -5.33 14.32
CA TYR A 230 -12.51 -4.04 13.68
C TYR A 230 -11.18 -4.07 12.94
N GLY A 231 -11.13 -3.39 11.80
CA GLY A 231 -9.92 -3.22 11.02
C GLY A 231 -9.44 -1.79 11.04
N TRP A 232 -8.14 -1.59 10.83
CA TRP A 232 -7.53 -0.28 10.63
C TRP A 232 -6.98 -0.17 9.21
N GLY A 233 -7.02 1.01 8.62
CA GLY A 233 -6.47 1.24 7.29
C GLY A 233 -5.95 2.66 7.14
N ALA A 234 -4.86 2.82 6.40
CA ALA A 234 -4.48 4.12 5.86
C ALA A 234 -5.54 4.59 4.85
N ARG A 235 -5.54 5.90 4.56
CA ARG A 235 -6.45 6.52 3.56
C ARG A 235 -6.52 5.77 2.23
N HIS A 236 -5.39 5.25 1.75
CA HIS A 236 -5.30 4.55 0.48
C HIS A 236 -4.07 3.62 0.45
N ASP A 237 -4.14 2.53 -0.32
CA ASP A 237 -3.02 1.59 -0.53
C ASP A 237 -1.75 2.26 -1.07
N VAL A 238 -1.86 3.27 -1.95
CA VAL A 238 -0.71 4.03 -2.46
C VAL A 238 0.01 4.76 -1.32
N ILE A 239 -0.75 5.35 -0.40
CA ILE A 239 -0.22 6.04 0.77
C ILE A 239 0.44 5.02 1.71
N ALA A 240 -0.23 3.90 1.97
CA ALA A 240 0.33 2.81 2.78
C ALA A 240 1.66 2.31 2.21
N GLN A 241 1.74 2.12 0.89
CA GLN A 241 2.95 1.67 0.21
C GLN A 241 4.09 2.69 0.33
N VAL A 242 3.82 3.98 0.17
CA VAL A 242 4.82 5.05 0.34
C VAL A 242 5.37 5.01 1.78
N ILE A 243 4.49 5.06 2.78
CA ILE A 243 4.92 5.04 4.19
C ILE A 243 5.70 3.76 4.51
N ALA A 244 5.22 2.58 4.09
CA ALA A 244 5.91 1.32 4.31
C ALA A 244 7.28 1.25 3.60
N THR A 245 7.43 1.90 2.46
CA THR A 245 8.69 1.93 1.69
C THR A 245 9.75 2.71 2.46
N TYR A 246 9.43 3.93 2.89
CA TYR A 246 10.38 4.79 3.59
C TYR A 246 10.61 4.41 5.06
N LYS A 247 9.57 3.98 5.79
CA LYS A 247 9.66 3.67 7.22
C LYS A 247 10.20 2.28 7.54
N TYR A 248 10.32 1.41 6.52
CA TYR A 248 10.97 0.10 6.62
C TYR A 248 11.98 -0.07 5.49
N ALA A 249 12.79 0.97 5.23
CA ALA A 249 13.89 0.91 4.27
C ALA A 249 15.03 0.02 4.79
N ASP A 250 15.25 0.01 6.10
CA ASP A 250 16.22 -0.86 6.76
C ASP A 250 15.74 -2.32 6.77
N GLN A 251 16.63 -3.23 6.35
CA GLN A 251 16.32 -4.66 6.23
C GLN A 251 16.20 -5.35 7.59
N GLY A 252 16.95 -4.90 8.60
CA GLY A 252 16.86 -5.42 9.96
C GLY A 252 15.53 -5.05 10.59
N GLU A 253 15.14 -3.77 10.50
CA GLU A 253 13.87 -3.29 11.01
C GLU A 253 12.66 -3.96 10.33
N LEU A 254 12.72 -4.18 9.01
CA LEU A 254 11.69 -4.93 8.29
C LEU A 254 11.64 -6.40 8.75
N SER A 255 12.78 -7.05 8.90
CA SER A 255 12.85 -8.43 9.41
C SER A 255 12.25 -8.54 10.81
N ASP A 256 12.57 -7.60 11.70
CA ASP A 256 12.04 -7.56 13.07
C ASP A 256 10.54 -7.27 13.12
N LEU A 257 10.04 -6.40 12.24
CA LEU A 257 8.60 -6.22 12.07
C LEU A 257 7.93 -7.54 11.67
N LEU A 258 8.43 -8.20 10.61
CA LEU A 258 7.85 -9.43 10.09
C LEU A 258 7.89 -10.54 11.14
N ASP A 259 8.98 -10.65 11.89
CA ASP A 259 9.15 -11.62 12.97
C ASP A 259 8.11 -11.42 14.08
N ARG A 260 7.98 -10.19 14.59
CA ARG A 260 6.95 -9.83 15.60
C ARG A 260 5.54 -10.02 15.07
N LEU A 261 5.30 -9.67 13.81
CA LEU A 261 4.02 -9.84 13.14
C LEU A 261 3.61 -11.32 13.15
N ILE A 262 4.50 -12.22 12.73
CA ILE A 262 4.27 -13.67 12.73
C ILE A 262 3.99 -14.18 14.15
N GLU A 263 4.76 -13.75 15.15
CA GLU A 263 4.53 -14.13 16.55
C GLU A 263 3.16 -13.66 17.06
N GLY A 264 2.77 -12.44 16.69
CA GLY A 264 1.53 -11.80 17.09
C GLY A 264 0.28 -12.35 16.43
N LEU A 265 0.39 -13.15 15.36
CA LEU A 265 -0.76 -13.71 14.66
C LEU A 265 -1.61 -14.62 15.55
N ASN A 266 -2.92 -14.53 15.38
CA ASN A 266 -3.91 -15.45 15.90
C ASN A 266 -4.54 -16.25 14.73
N PRO A 267 -4.13 -17.51 14.52
CA PRO A 267 -4.60 -18.34 13.42
C PRO A 267 -6.11 -18.62 13.40
N THR A 268 -6.81 -18.41 14.52
CA THR A 268 -8.27 -18.63 14.59
C THR A 268 -9.07 -17.45 14.04
N VAL A 269 -8.43 -16.28 13.88
CA VAL A 269 -9.05 -15.09 13.32
C VAL A 269 -8.81 -15.04 11.82
N TYR A 270 -9.88 -15.13 11.04
CA TYR A 270 -9.83 -15.14 9.58
C TYR A 270 -9.00 -13.97 8.99
N LEU A 271 -9.17 -12.76 9.52
CA LEU A 271 -8.47 -11.56 9.05
C LEU A 271 -6.94 -11.67 9.22
N GLU A 272 -6.50 -12.32 10.30
CA GLU A 272 -5.08 -12.52 10.57
C GLU A 272 -4.51 -13.68 9.74
N LEU A 273 -5.35 -14.66 9.38
CA LEU A 273 -5.00 -15.69 8.41
C LEU A 273 -4.83 -15.12 7.00
N GLU A 274 -5.67 -14.17 6.60
CA GLU A 274 -5.46 -13.39 5.36
C GLU A 274 -4.15 -12.61 5.41
N THR A 275 -3.84 -11.98 6.54
CA THR A 275 -2.57 -11.28 6.77
C THR A 275 -1.37 -12.21 6.63
N ALA A 276 -1.44 -13.43 7.21
CA ALA A 276 -0.42 -14.46 7.04
C ALA A 276 -0.16 -14.81 5.56
N ARG A 277 -1.23 -14.99 4.78
CA ARG A 277 -1.13 -15.24 3.34
C ARG A 277 -0.52 -14.06 2.61
N ALA A 278 -0.96 -12.84 2.92
CA ALA A 278 -0.51 -11.60 2.30
C ALA A 278 1.00 -11.39 2.49
N ILE A 279 1.50 -11.49 3.73
CA ILE A 279 2.92 -11.36 4.06
C ILE A 279 3.80 -12.36 3.31
N SER A 280 3.31 -13.59 3.09
CA SER A 280 4.07 -14.61 2.35
C SER A 280 3.99 -14.46 0.83
N ALA A 281 2.90 -13.89 0.31
CA ALA A 281 2.62 -13.87 -1.13
C ALA A 281 3.04 -12.57 -1.83
N ASN A 282 2.98 -11.45 -1.12
CA ASN A 282 3.19 -10.11 -1.67
C ASN A 282 4.68 -9.74 -1.70
N GLU A 283 5.07 -8.97 -2.71
CA GLU A 283 6.43 -8.45 -2.89
C GLU A 283 6.87 -7.52 -1.77
N MET A 284 5.94 -6.79 -1.14
CA MET A 284 6.20 -5.94 0.03
C MET A 284 6.32 -6.73 1.35
N GLY A 285 6.04 -8.04 1.33
CA GLY A 285 6.11 -8.93 2.49
C GLY A 285 7.49 -9.56 2.69
N ILE A 286 7.54 -10.86 3.01
CA ILE A 286 8.82 -11.58 3.23
C ILE A 286 9.71 -11.52 1.99
N ALA A 287 9.14 -11.51 0.79
CA ALA A 287 9.89 -11.42 -0.47
C ALA A 287 10.71 -10.13 -0.61
N ARG A 288 10.35 -9.06 0.13
CA ARG A 288 11.07 -7.78 0.14
C ARG A 288 12.46 -7.89 0.77
N LEU A 289 12.66 -8.85 1.68
CA LEU A 289 13.94 -9.05 2.33
C LEU A 289 14.97 -9.55 1.32
N THR A 290 16.15 -8.94 1.31
CA THR A 290 17.24 -9.31 0.39
C THR A 290 17.91 -10.64 0.77
N ASN A 291 18.05 -10.93 2.07
CA ASN A 291 18.70 -12.12 2.58
C ASN A 291 17.81 -13.37 2.49
N ALA A 292 18.24 -14.36 1.69
CA ALA A 292 17.54 -15.62 1.51
C ALA A 292 17.37 -16.43 2.81
N SER A 293 18.35 -16.41 3.70
CA SER A 293 18.29 -17.13 4.98
C SER A 293 17.23 -16.54 5.91
N ASP A 294 17.08 -15.21 5.93
CA ASP A 294 16.02 -14.55 6.70
C ASP A 294 14.65 -14.85 6.11
N ARG A 295 14.51 -14.83 4.78
CA ARG A 295 13.28 -15.24 4.10
C ARG A 295 12.89 -16.68 4.48
N ALA A 296 13.83 -17.61 4.43
CA ALA A 296 13.60 -19.01 4.77
C ALA A 296 13.20 -19.17 6.25
N ARG A 297 13.92 -18.51 7.17
CA ARG A 297 13.63 -18.51 8.61
C ARG A 297 12.23 -18.01 8.90
N LEU A 298 11.83 -16.87 8.34
CA LEU A 298 10.51 -16.28 8.55
C LEU A 298 9.40 -17.12 7.92
N LEU A 299 9.60 -17.70 6.74
CA LEU A 299 8.64 -18.62 6.14
C LEU A 299 8.45 -19.89 6.98
N GLN A 300 9.53 -20.47 7.51
CA GLN A 300 9.44 -21.61 8.43
C GLN A 300 8.70 -21.25 9.72
N LYS A 301 9.00 -20.10 10.31
CA LYS A 301 8.31 -19.59 11.50
C LYS A 301 6.82 -19.39 11.23
N LEU A 302 6.48 -18.83 10.06
CA LEU A 302 5.09 -18.64 9.65
C LEU A 302 4.37 -19.98 9.45
N ILE A 303 5.01 -20.96 8.82
CA ILE A 303 4.45 -22.32 8.67
C ILE A 303 4.19 -22.96 10.05
N ALA A 304 5.10 -22.80 11.01
CA ALA A 304 4.90 -23.31 12.36
C ALA A 304 3.70 -22.64 13.06
N LYS A 305 3.49 -21.33 12.81
CA LYS A 305 2.38 -20.56 13.37
C LYS A 305 1.03 -20.88 12.72
N VAL A 306 1.00 -21.05 11.40
CA VAL A 306 -0.20 -21.34 10.60
C VAL A 306 -0.02 -22.63 9.77
N PRO A 307 0.04 -23.81 10.41
CA PRO A 307 0.46 -25.06 9.75
C PRO A 307 -0.48 -25.51 8.62
N GLY A 308 -1.75 -25.14 8.66
CA GLY A 308 -2.73 -25.43 7.62
C GLY A 308 -2.59 -24.58 6.35
N GLU A 309 -1.78 -23.52 6.38
CA GLU A 309 -1.66 -22.61 5.25
C GLU A 309 -0.69 -23.11 4.18
N ARG A 310 -1.19 -23.19 2.94
CA ARG A 310 -0.46 -23.72 1.79
C ARG A 310 0.51 -22.69 1.20
N THR A 311 0.15 -21.41 1.25
CA THR A 311 0.90 -20.34 0.59
C THR A 311 2.33 -20.18 1.14
N PRO A 312 2.57 -20.11 2.46
CA PRO A 312 3.93 -20.04 3.00
C PRO A 312 4.79 -21.25 2.61
N ARG A 313 4.20 -22.46 2.58
CA ARG A 313 4.89 -23.70 2.17
C ARG A 313 5.31 -23.65 0.70
N ARG A 314 4.40 -23.25 -0.19
CA ARG A 314 4.70 -23.07 -1.63
C ARG A 314 5.83 -22.05 -1.83
N ARG A 315 5.82 -20.96 -1.07
CA ARG A 315 6.85 -19.91 -1.13
C ARG A 315 8.20 -20.40 -0.62
N LEU A 316 8.22 -21.21 0.44
CA LEU A 316 9.45 -21.82 0.97
C LEU A 316 10.09 -22.79 -0.04
N VAL A 317 9.28 -23.66 -0.65
CA VAL A 317 9.78 -24.57 -1.71
C VAL A 317 10.35 -23.77 -2.87
N ARG A 318 9.63 -22.74 -3.33
CA ARG A 318 10.08 -21.89 -4.43
C ARG A 318 11.39 -21.19 -4.11
N LEU A 319 11.52 -20.65 -2.89
CA LEU A 319 12.75 -20.02 -2.42
C LEU A 319 13.94 -20.99 -2.51
N TYR A 320 13.82 -22.21 -2.01
CA TYR A 320 14.91 -23.19 -2.10
C TYR A 320 15.28 -23.57 -3.53
N LEU A 321 14.29 -23.69 -4.42
CA LEU A 321 14.56 -23.93 -5.84
C LEU A 321 15.30 -22.76 -6.49
N ASP A 322 14.87 -21.52 -6.22
CA ASP A 322 15.49 -20.31 -6.78
C ASP A 322 16.93 -20.10 -6.28
N GLU A 323 17.24 -20.51 -5.04
CA GLU A 323 18.59 -20.45 -4.46
C GLU A 323 19.46 -21.68 -4.81
N GLY A 324 18.91 -22.67 -5.53
CA GLY A 324 19.63 -23.91 -5.88
C GLY A 324 19.81 -24.91 -4.74
N ASP A 325 19.16 -24.70 -3.59
CA ASP A 325 19.14 -25.66 -2.46
C ASP A 325 18.15 -26.79 -2.74
N LEU A 326 18.56 -27.73 -3.60
CA LEU A 326 17.71 -28.85 -4.03
C LEU A 326 17.36 -29.80 -2.88
N GLU A 327 18.24 -29.93 -1.87
CA GLU A 327 17.93 -30.74 -0.69
C GLU A 327 16.88 -30.07 0.19
N GLY A 328 17.00 -28.76 0.45
CA GLY A 328 16.03 -27.96 1.17
C GLY A 328 14.66 -28.01 0.48
N ALA A 329 14.63 -27.87 -0.84
CA ALA A 329 13.42 -27.99 -1.64
C ALA A 329 12.75 -29.37 -1.47
N ASP A 330 13.52 -30.46 -1.58
CA ASP A 330 13.00 -31.83 -1.44
C ASP A 330 12.42 -32.12 -0.05
N ARG A 331 13.14 -31.70 1.00
CA ARG A 331 12.66 -31.80 2.38
C ARG A 331 11.36 -31.01 2.56
N ALA A 332 11.31 -29.76 2.09
CA ALA A 332 10.14 -28.90 2.21
C ALA A 332 8.92 -29.44 1.44
N ILE A 333 9.13 -30.01 0.24
CA ILE A 333 8.10 -30.68 -0.54
C ILE A 333 7.55 -31.89 0.23
N SER A 334 8.44 -32.74 0.73
CA SER A 334 8.06 -33.98 1.43
C SER A 334 7.25 -33.69 2.69
N VAL A 335 7.70 -32.72 3.50
CA VAL A 335 6.99 -32.25 4.70
C VAL A 335 5.63 -31.68 4.32
N SER A 336 5.56 -30.84 3.28
CA SER A 336 4.30 -30.26 2.82
C SER A 336 3.30 -31.34 2.43
N ARG A 337 3.68 -32.31 1.60
CA ARG A 337 2.78 -33.39 1.18
C ARG A 337 2.28 -34.25 2.34
N ARG A 338 3.14 -34.50 3.33
CA ARG A 338 2.77 -35.25 4.53
C ARG A 338 1.73 -34.51 5.38
N GLU A 339 1.86 -33.20 5.51
CA GLU A 339 1.07 -32.40 6.48
C GLU A 339 -0.21 -31.80 5.88
N ILE A 340 -0.16 -31.28 4.65
CA ILE A 340 -1.31 -30.64 3.98
C ILE A 340 -1.91 -31.50 2.86
N GLY A 341 -1.32 -32.67 2.61
CA GLY A 341 -1.74 -33.57 1.55
C GLY A 341 -1.37 -33.05 0.16
N GLN A 342 -2.23 -33.37 -0.81
CA GLN A 342 -2.03 -33.04 -2.22
C GLN A 342 -2.11 -31.53 -2.47
N ASP A 343 -1.15 -30.99 -3.22
CA ASP A 343 -1.09 -29.59 -3.63
C ASP A 343 -0.48 -29.47 -5.04
N ASP A 344 -1.21 -28.94 -6.00
CA ASP A 344 -0.78 -28.96 -7.40
C ASP A 344 0.45 -28.08 -7.67
N ILE A 345 0.63 -27.00 -6.92
CA ILE A 345 1.80 -26.13 -7.07
C ILE A 345 3.04 -26.83 -6.51
N VAL A 346 2.90 -27.51 -5.36
CA VAL A 346 3.99 -28.33 -4.79
C VAL A 346 4.31 -29.52 -5.70
N ASP A 347 3.30 -30.17 -6.28
CA ASP A 347 3.51 -31.27 -7.23
C ASP A 347 4.23 -30.77 -8.50
N ARG A 348 3.91 -29.56 -8.99
CA ARG A 348 4.68 -28.93 -10.08
C ARG A 348 6.13 -28.68 -9.68
N TYR A 349 6.38 -28.19 -8.48
CA TYR A 349 7.75 -27.98 -7.97
C TYR A 349 8.54 -29.28 -7.84
N ARG A 350 7.89 -30.44 -7.71
CA ARG A 350 8.57 -31.75 -7.79
C ARG A 350 9.11 -32.06 -9.18
N ALA A 351 8.33 -31.76 -10.22
CA ALA A 351 8.81 -31.92 -11.59
C ALA A 351 10.01 -30.99 -11.85
N ILE A 352 9.93 -29.72 -11.40
CA ILE A 352 11.04 -28.77 -11.50
C ILE A 352 12.27 -29.28 -10.73
N LEU A 353 12.11 -29.74 -9.48
CA LEU A 353 13.22 -30.30 -8.70
C LEU A 353 13.90 -31.47 -9.42
N ALA A 354 13.14 -32.36 -10.06
CA ALA A 354 13.70 -33.47 -10.82
C ALA A 354 14.48 -33.01 -12.06
N MET A 355 14.02 -31.96 -12.75
CA MET A 355 14.76 -31.31 -13.84
C MET A 355 16.08 -30.72 -13.35
N GLU A 356 16.04 -29.90 -12.30
CA GLU A 356 17.23 -29.23 -11.74
C GLU A 356 18.28 -30.25 -11.29
N ARG A 357 17.86 -31.38 -10.70
CA ARG A 357 18.75 -32.49 -10.33
C ARG A 357 19.44 -33.12 -11.54
N ALA A 358 18.74 -33.27 -12.66
CA ALA A 358 19.30 -33.83 -13.89
C ALA A 358 20.34 -32.89 -14.54
N GLU A 359 20.15 -31.58 -14.39
CA GLU A 359 21.02 -30.55 -14.93
C GLU A 359 22.28 -30.29 -14.09
N GLN A 360 22.21 -30.47 -12.76
CA GLN A 360 23.34 -30.18 -11.89
C GLN A 360 24.64 -30.92 -12.31
N PRO A 361 25.82 -30.28 -12.19
CA PRO A 361 27.11 -30.92 -12.42
C PRO A 361 27.42 -31.92 -11.29
N SER A 362 26.78 -33.07 -11.35
CA SER A 362 27.05 -34.21 -10.49
C SER A 362 27.82 -35.27 -11.28
N GLY A 363 28.62 -36.09 -10.60
CA GLY A 363 29.34 -37.24 -11.20
C GLY A 363 28.41 -38.37 -11.68
N LEU A 364 27.16 -38.05 -12.01
CA LEU A 364 26.15 -38.96 -12.54
C LEU A 364 26.39 -39.22 -14.02
N LEU A 365 26.07 -40.45 -14.44
CA LEU A 365 26.10 -40.84 -15.84
C LEU A 365 24.93 -40.18 -16.59
N ASP A 366 25.04 -40.09 -17.92
CA ASP A 366 23.98 -39.53 -18.75
C ASP A 366 22.68 -40.36 -18.67
N GLU A 367 22.80 -41.67 -18.45
CA GLU A 367 21.66 -42.57 -18.23
C GLU A 367 20.89 -42.22 -16.95
N ASP A 368 21.58 -41.92 -15.85
CA ASP A 368 20.97 -41.51 -14.58
C ASP A 368 20.25 -40.17 -14.74
N ARG A 369 20.89 -39.21 -15.44
CA ARG A 369 20.32 -37.90 -15.74
C ARG A 369 19.07 -38.02 -16.61
N TYR A 370 19.11 -38.91 -17.62
CA TYR A 370 17.95 -39.18 -18.45
C TYR A 370 16.81 -39.82 -17.66
N ALA A 371 17.11 -40.76 -16.76
CA ALA A 371 16.10 -41.36 -15.87
C ALA A 371 15.43 -40.30 -14.97
N MET A 372 16.17 -39.31 -14.47
CA MET A 372 15.61 -38.18 -13.73
C MET A 372 14.67 -37.32 -14.58
N LEU A 373 15.01 -37.09 -15.85
CA LEU A 373 14.15 -36.36 -16.78
C LEU A 373 12.87 -37.14 -17.12
N LEU A 374 12.93 -38.46 -17.26
CA LEU A 374 11.74 -39.30 -17.44
C LEU A 374 10.81 -39.25 -16.21
N GLU A 375 11.37 -39.21 -15.00
CA GLU A 375 10.57 -39.00 -13.79
C GLU A 375 9.95 -37.59 -13.76
N ALA A 376 10.71 -36.56 -14.16
CA ALA A 376 10.19 -35.20 -14.30
C ALA A 376 9.03 -35.13 -15.29
N GLU A 377 9.15 -35.82 -16.43
CA GLU A 377 8.12 -35.93 -17.45
C GLU A 377 6.85 -36.56 -16.88
N ARG A 378 6.99 -37.71 -16.21
CA ARG A 378 5.88 -38.43 -15.58
C ARG A 378 5.13 -37.54 -14.59
N LEU A 379 5.86 -36.78 -13.77
CA LEU A 379 5.29 -35.83 -12.80
C LEU A 379 4.59 -34.66 -13.51
N ALA A 380 5.20 -34.10 -14.56
CA ALA A 380 4.63 -32.99 -15.33
C ALA A 380 3.34 -33.41 -16.06
N ARG A 381 3.33 -34.58 -16.71
CA ARG A 381 2.13 -35.14 -17.35
C ARG A 381 1.00 -35.35 -16.34
N ALA A 382 1.31 -35.89 -15.16
CA ALA A 382 0.32 -36.06 -14.10
C ALA A 382 -0.29 -34.72 -13.64
N CYS A 383 0.49 -33.63 -13.63
CA CYS A 383 -0.02 -32.29 -13.32
C CYS A 383 -0.96 -31.78 -14.43
N VAL A 384 -0.59 -31.96 -15.70
CA VAL A 384 -1.41 -31.57 -16.87
C VAL A 384 -2.73 -32.34 -16.88
N SER A 385 -2.70 -33.67 -16.77
CA SER A 385 -3.91 -34.50 -16.78
C SER A 385 -4.88 -34.16 -15.66
N ARG A 386 -4.37 -33.78 -14.48
CA ARG A 386 -5.19 -33.44 -13.32
C ARG A 386 -5.79 -32.03 -13.43
N LYS A 387 -5.03 -31.07 -13.93
CA LYS A 387 -5.45 -29.67 -14.10
C LYS A 387 -5.14 -29.18 -15.51
N PRO A 388 -6.01 -29.52 -16.49
CA PRO A 388 -5.78 -29.17 -17.89
C PRO A 388 -5.97 -27.68 -18.18
N ASN A 389 -6.55 -26.89 -17.27
CA ASN A 389 -6.76 -25.45 -17.46
C ASN A 389 -5.58 -24.60 -16.95
N ASP A 390 -4.57 -25.20 -16.33
CA ASP A 390 -3.43 -24.46 -15.77
C ASP A 390 -2.26 -24.43 -16.76
N ARG A 391 -2.10 -23.27 -17.43
CA ARG A 391 -1.02 -23.03 -18.41
C ARG A 391 0.38 -23.31 -17.89
N PHE A 392 0.60 -23.16 -16.58
CA PHE A 392 1.93 -23.35 -15.99
C PHE A 392 2.33 -24.84 -15.94
N ASN A 393 1.36 -25.76 -15.91
CA ASN A 393 1.66 -27.20 -16.00
C ASN A 393 2.21 -27.57 -17.38
N TYR A 394 1.62 -27.02 -18.45
CA TYR A 394 2.12 -27.21 -19.81
C TYR A 394 3.50 -26.59 -20.03
N ARG A 395 3.76 -25.42 -19.43
CA ARG A 395 5.09 -24.81 -19.47
C ARG A 395 6.16 -25.74 -18.90
N VAL A 396 5.90 -26.35 -17.74
CA VAL A 396 6.86 -27.29 -17.13
C VAL A 396 7.02 -28.55 -17.99
N LEU A 397 5.94 -29.10 -18.53
CA LEU A 397 6.03 -30.25 -19.45
C LEU A 397 6.86 -29.92 -20.70
N GLY A 398 6.67 -28.74 -21.29
CA GLY A 398 7.47 -28.27 -22.42
C GLY A 398 8.95 -28.11 -22.07
N GLN A 399 9.27 -27.56 -20.89
CA GLN A 399 10.66 -27.45 -20.41
C GLN A 399 11.31 -28.83 -20.22
N VAL A 400 10.59 -29.82 -19.68
CA VAL A 400 11.10 -31.19 -19.61
C VAL A 400 11.37 -31.75 -21.01
N GLY A 401 10.44 -31.55 -21.95
CA GLY A 401 10.59 -32.01 -23.34
C GLY A 401 11.79 -31.37 -24.04
N GLU A 402 12.04 -30.08 -23.80
CA GLU A 402 13.22 -29.37 -24.30
C GLU A 402 14.53 -30.01 -23.76
N LEU A 403 14.62 -30.24 -22.45
CA LEU A 403 15.81 -30.86 -21.84
C LEU A 403 16.05 -32.30 -22.35
N ILE A 404 14.98 -33.07 -22.55
CA ILE A 404 15.07 -34.41 -23.14
C ILE A 404 15.59 -34.31 -24.58
N ALA A 405 15.01 -33.43 -25.40
CA ALA A 405 15.39 -33.25 -26.80
C ALA A 405 16.86 -32.79 -26.95
N GLN A 406 17.32 -31.90 -26.08
CA GLN A 406 18.72 -31.45 -26.08
C GLN A 406 19.72 -32.59 -25.80
N ARG A 407 19.33 -33.58 -24.98
CA ARG A 407 20.21 -34.69 -24.59
C ARG A 407 20.14 -35.89 -25.51
N THR A 408 18.95 -36.25 -25.99
CA THR A 408 18.72 -37.48 -26.78
C THR A 408 18.44 -37.22 -28.25
N GLY A 409 18.12 -35.97 -28.62
CA GLY A 409 17.60 -35.61 -29.94
C GLY A 409 16.13 -35.96 -30.17
N ALA A 410 15.45 -36.61 -29.21
CA ALA A 410 14.05 -37.01 -29.34
C ALA A 410 13.10 -35.84 -29.01
N THR A 411 12.23 -35.47 -29.95
CA THR A 411 11.28 -34.35 -29.78
C THR A 411 9.88 -34.78 -29.36
N ASN A 412 9.62 -36.07 -29.24
CA ASN A 412 8.30 -36.63 -28.95
C ASN A 412 7.62 -36.00 -27.71
N VAL A 413 8.36 -35.80 -26.62
CA VAL A 413 7.81 -35.18 -25.39
C VAL A 413 7.43 -33.72 -25.62
N LEU A 414 8.21 -33.00 -26.43
CA LEU A 414 7.94 -31.61 -26.79
C LEU A 414 6.73 -31.50 -27.73
N ASP A 415 6.65 -32.39 -28.72
CA ASP A 415 5.53 -32.48 -29.66
C ASP A 415 4.22 -32.78 -28.92
N ASP A 416 4.24 -33.74 -28.00
CA ASP A 416 3.11 -34.06 -27.11
C ASP A 416 2.68 -32.86 -26.25
N ALA A 417 3.65 -32.10 -25.71
CA ALA A 417 3.37 -30.93 -24.89
C ALA A 417 2.68 -29.83 -25.69
N ILE A 418 3.13 -29.60 -26.93
CA ILE A 418 2.53 -28.63 -27.86
C ILE A 418 1.12 -29.05 -28.26
N GLU A 419 0.92 -30.33 -28.59
CA GLU A 419 -0.39 -30.86 -28.93
C GLU A 419 -1.37 -30.72 -27.77
N ALA A 420 -0.97 -31.14 -26.56
CA ALA A 420 -1.77 -31.02 -25.36
C ALA A 420 -2.17 -29.56 -25.06
N MET A 421 -1.26 -28.61 -25.27
CA MET A 421 -1.54 -27.18 -25.10
C MET A 421 -2.54 -26.66 -26.14
N ARG A 422 -2.39 -27.03 -27.42
CA ARG A 422 -3.34 -26.67 -28.48
C ARG A 422 -4.74 -27.22 -28.23
N SER A 423 -4.83 -28.48 -27.81
CA SER A 423 -6.12 -29.10 -27.45
C SER A 423 -6.78 -28.38 -26.28
N ALA A 424 -6.01 -27.97 -25.27
CA ALA A 424 -6.52 -27.21 -24.13
C ALA A 424 -7.01 -25.81 -24.54
N GLU A 425 -6.28 -25.12 -25.42
CA GLU A 425 -6.68 -23.81 -25.94
C GLU A 425 -8.00 -23.88 -26.72
N ALA A 426 -8.14 -24.87 -27.62
CA ALA A 426 -9.36 -25.10 -28.37
C ALA A 426 -10.56 -25.39 -27.44
N TYR A 427 -10.33 -26.15 -26.37
CA TYR A 427 -11.37 -26.46 -25.38
C TYR A 427 -11.81 -25.22 -24.58
N VAL A 428 -10.88 -24.35 -24.20
CA VAL A 428 -11.20 -23.09 -23.49
C VAL A 428 -11.93 -22.13 -24.41
N ALA A 429 -11.49 -21.99 -25.67
CA ALA A 429 -12.12 -21.11 -26.66
C ALA A 429 -13.59 -21.49 -26.94
N LEU A 430 -13.96 -22.76 -26.85
CA LEU A 430 -15.34 -23.24 -27.01
C LEU A 430 -16.26 -22.94 -25.81
N ARG A 431 -15.71 -22.52 -24.66
CA ARG A 431 -16.43 -22.26 -23.41
C ARG A 431 -16.57 -20.78 -23.04
N THR A 432 -15.89 -19.91 -23.78
CA THR A 432 -16.00 -18.44 -23.72
C THR A 432 -16.81 -17.96 -24.91
#